data_AF-T1BHZ9-F1
#
_entry.id   AF-T1BHZ9-F1
#
_cell.length_a   1.000
_cell.length_b   1.000
_cell.length_c   1.000
_cell.angle_alpha   90.00
_cell.angle_beta   90.00
_cell.angle_gamma   90.00
#
_symmetry.space_group_name_H-M   'P 1'
#
loop_
_entity.id
_entity.type
_entity.pdbx_description
1 polymer ?
#
loop_
_entity_poly.entity_id
_entity_poly.type
_entity_poly.pdbx_seq_one_letter_code
_entity_poly.pdbx_strand_id
1 'polypeptide(L)'
;MRDAVRLGERRGQLSAKRYARRKARLERRLDELIATAWTDRHAKRLVKRLRRHRHELLTFLDHANVSPYNNHAEQQMRAAVHTRKVSQQNRSLIGAKTHAILLSHFRTAQLQGLNPIDYVMQLA
;
A
#
# COMPACT_ATOMS: atom_id res chain seq x y z
N MET A 1 -16.26 2.10 0.84
CA MET A 1 -14.99 1.33 0.98
C MET A 1 -15.04 0.30 2.11
N ARG A 2 -15.54 0.60 3.32
CA ARG A 2 -15.69 -0.42 4.40
C ARG A 2 -16.51 -1.65 3.99
N ASP A 3 -17.47 -1.45 3.09
CA ASP A 3 -18.27 -2.50 2.46
C ASP A 3 -17.46 -3.43 1.54
N ALA A 4 -16.42 -2.93 0.87
CA ALA A 4 -15.50 -3.77 0.11
C ALA A 4 -14.65 -4.65 1.03
N VAL A 5 -14.10 -4.08 2.11
CA VAL A 5 -13.36 -4.85 3.13
C VAL A 5 -14.23 -5.96 3.71
N ARG A 6 -15.46 -5.62 4.14
CA ARG A 6 -16.44 -6.59 4.66
C ARG A 6 -16.79 -7.68 3.64
N LEU A 7 -16.82 -7.36 2.34
CA LEU A 7 -17.02 -8.36 1.30
C LEU A 7 -15.84 -9.33 1.23
N GLY A 8 -14.61 -8.81 1.27
CA GLY A 8 -13.38 -9.60 1.29
C GLY A 8 -13.30 -10.56 2.49
N GLU A 9 -13.62 -10.07 3.70
CA GLU A 9 -13.69 -10.87 4.93
C GLU A 9 -14.71 -12.03 4.84
N ARG A 10 -15.75 -11.87 4.01
CA ARG A 10 -16.83 -12.85 3.84
C ARG A 10 -16.68 -13.74 2.59
N ARG A 11 -15.52 -13.74 1.93
CA ARG A 11 -15.26 -14.50 0.69
C ARG A 11 -15.64 -15.98 0.81
N GLY A 12 -15.31 -16.63 1.93
CA GLY A 12 -15.64 -18.04 2.18
C GLY A 12 -17.07 -18.31 2.67
N GLN A 13 -17.86 -17.28 2.94
CA GLN A 13 -19.23 -17.40 3.50
C GLN A 13 -20.33 -17.19 2.44
N LEU A 14 -19.96 -16.87 1.21
CA LEU A 14 -20.89 -16.49 0.14
C LEU A 14 -20.71 -17.42 -1.05
N SER A 15 -21.80 -17.74 -1.74
CA SER A 15 -21.70 -18.41 -3.04
C SER A 15 -20.96 -17.52 -4.05
N ALA A 16 -20.23 -18.14 -4.98
CA ALA A 16 -19.46 -17.44 -6.01
C ALA A 16 -20.32 -16.41 -6.77
N LYS A 17 -21.53 -16.78 -7.16
CA LYS A 17 -22.50 -15.88 -7.84
C LYS A 17 -22.85 -14.65 -6.98
N ARG A 18 -23.10 -14.84 -5.68
CA ARG A 18 -23.44 -13.73 -4.78
C ARG A 18 -22.24 -12.82 -4.52
N TYR A 19 -21.04 -13.40 -4.41
CA TYR A 19 -19.79 -12.66 -4.26
C TYR A 19 -19.51 -11.78 -5.48
N ALA A 20 -19.51 -12.38 -6.68
CA ALA A 20 -19.28 -11.68 -7.95
C ALA A 20 -20.28 -10.53 -8.15
N ARG A 21 -21.58 -10.76 -7.90
CA ARG A 21 -22.60 -9.71 -7.98
C ARG A 21 -22.33 -8.55 -7.02
N ARG A 22 -21.89 -8.83 -5.79
CA ARG A 22 -21.57 -7.78 -4.80
C ARG A 22 -20.30 -7.02 -5.19
N LYS A 23 -19.29 -7.71 -5.70
CA LYS A 23 -18.07 -7.10 -6.25
C LYS A 23 -18.40 -6.14 -7.40
N ALA A 24 -19.15 -6.60 -8.40
CA ALA A 24 -19.58 -5.77 -9.53
C ALA A 24 -20.35 -4.51 -9.10
N ARG A 25 -21.18 -4.62 -8.05
CA ARG A 25 -21.88 -3.45 -7.48
C ARG A 25 -20.91 -2.43 -6.88
N LEU A 26 -19.83 -2.87 -6.24
CA LEU A 26 -18.79 -1.98 -5.70
C LEU A 26 -17.99 -1.31 -6.82
N GLU A 27 -17.62 -2.08 -7.84
CA GLU A 27 -16.93 -1.58 -9.02
C GLU A 27 -17.74 -0.51 -9.75
N ARG A 28 -19.02 -0.77 -10.00
CA ARG A 28 -19.92 0.21 -10.64
C ARG A 28 -20.08 1.49 -9.81
N ARG A 29 -20.19 1.38 -8.48
CA ARG A 29 -20.26 2.57 -7.61
C ARG A 29 -18.98 3.40 -7.65
N LEU A 30 -17.84 2.74 -7.79
CA LEU A 30 -16.56 3.42 -7.98
C LEU A 30 -16.50 4.12 -9.33
N ASP A 31 -17.02 3.50 -10.39
CA ASP A 31 -17.16 4.13 -11.71
C ASP A 31 -18.04 5.37 -11.68
N GLU A 32 -19.22 5.27 -11.08
CA GLU A 32 -20.15 6.39 -10.92
C GLU A 32 -19.47 7.57 -10.19
N LEU A 33 -18.75 7.28 -9.10
CA LEU A 33 -17.99 8.29 -8.35
C LEU A 33 -16.89 8.97 -9.19
N ILE A 34 -16.19 8.18 -10.01
CA ILE A 34 -15.11 8.67 -10.88
C ILE A 34 -15.66 9.49 -12.08
N ALA A 35 -16.83 9.12 -12.57
CA ALA A 35 -17.50 9.77 -13.70
C ALA A 35 -18.24 11.05 -13.30
N THR A 36 -18.66 11.16 -12.03
CA THR A 36 -19.33 12.35 -11.49
C THR A 36 -18.47 13.60 -11.70
N ALA A 37 -19.10 14.68 -12.15
CA ALA A 37 -18.45 15.98 -12.27
C ALA A 37 -18.34 16.64 -10.89
N TRP A 38 -17.12 17.00 -10.50
CA TRP A 38 -16.83 17.67 -9.23
C TRP A 38 -16.40 19.10 -9.51
N THR A 39 -16.91 20.07 -8.74
CA THR A 39 -16.53 21.49 -8.84
C THR A 39 -15.31 21.81 -7.97
N ASP A 40 -15.29 21.26 -6.75
CA ASP A 40 -14.21 21.44 -5.77
C ASP A 40 -12.84 20.93 -6.26
N ARG A 41 -11.79 21.70 -5.96
CA ARG A 41 -10.41 21.42 -6.40
C ARG A 41 -9.84 20.15 -5.74
N HIS A 42 -10.14 19.92 -4.46
CA HIS A 42 -9.65 18.74 -3.74
C HIS A 42 -10.37 17.47 -4.22
N ALA A 43 -11.68 17.54 -4.43
CA ALA A 43 -12.48 16.46 -5.02
C ALA A 43 -11.96 16.08 -6.41
N LYS A 44 -11.69 17.06 -7.30
CA LYS A 44 -11.07 16.81 -8.61
C LYS A 44 -9.73 16.07 -8.50
N ARG A 45 -8.87 16.47 -7.55
CA ARG A 45 -7.58 15.81 -7.33
C ARG A 45 -7.76 14.36 -6.85
N LEU A 46 -8.70 14.13 -5.93
CA LEU A 46 -9.01 12.80 -5.43
C LEU A 46 -9.54 11.90 -6.56
N VAL A 47 -10.50 12.39 -7.34
CA VAL A 47 -11.09 11.64 -8.47
C VAL A 47 -10.06 11.32 -9.54
N LYS A 48 -9.15 12.26 -9.85
CA LYS A 48 -8.02 12.00 -10.75
C LYS A 48 -7.16 10.82 -10.25
N ARG A 49 -6.91 10.75 -8.94
CA ARG A 49 -6.15 9.64 -8.33
C ARG A 49 -6.96 8.33 -8.35
N LEU A 50 -8.25 8.37 -8.02
CA LEU A 50 -9.12 7.19 -8.08
C LEU A 50 -9.20 6.62 -9.50
N ARG A 51 -9.32 7.49 -10.51
CA ARG A 51 -9.31 7.11 -11.93
C ARG A 51 -8.01 6.42 -12.32
N ARG A 52 -6.86 6.98 -11.91
CA ARG A 52 -5.53 6.40 -12.19
C ARG A 52 -5.38 4.99 -11.63
N HIS A 53 -5.84 4.74 -10.40
CA HIS A 53 -5.66 3.46 -9.71
C HIS A 53 -6.92 2.58 -9.73
N ARG A 54 -7.86 2.87 -10.63
CA ARG A 54 -9.18 2.25 -10.62
C ARG A 54 -9.11 0.71 -10.62
N HIS A 55 -8.25 0.15 -11.45
CA HIS A 55 -8.12 -1.30 -11.61
C HIS A 55 -7.34 -1.97 -10.46
N GLU A 56 -6.69 -1.18 -9.59
CA GLU A 56 -5.85 -1.67 -8.49
C GLU A 56 -6.54 -1.56 -7.12
N LEU A 57 -7.51 -0.64 -6.98
CA LEU A 57 -8.12 -0.31 -5.68
C LEU A 57 -8.84 -1.47 -4.99
N LEU A 58 -9.36 -2.42 -5.77
CA LEU A 58 -10.16 -3.54 -5.28
C LEU A 58 -9.49 -4.91 -5.52
N THR A 59 -8.20 -4.95 -5.86
CA THR A 59 -7.45 -6.19 -6.17
C THR A 59 -7.53 -7.24 -5.06
N PHE A 60 -7.63 -6.83 -3.80
CA PHE A 60 -7.82 -7.74 -2.65
C PHE A 60 -9.16 -8.51 -2.70
N LEU A 61 -10.14 -8.08 -3.50
CA LEU A 61 -11.37 -8.82 -3.76
C LEU A 61 -11.19 -9.95 -4.76
N ASP A 62 -10.08 -9.97 -5.49
CA ASP A 62 -9.71 -11.05 -6.41
C ASP A 62 -8.66 -11.96 -5.79
N HIS A 63 -7.64 -11.38 -5.16
CA HIS A 63 -6.50 -12.12 -4.61
C HIS A 63 -6.53 -12.16 -3.08
N ALA A 64 -6.67 -13.36 -2.50
CA ALA A 64 -6.79 -13.53 -1.05
C ALA A 64 -5.50 -13.17 -0.27
N ASN A 65 -4.34 -13.23 -0.92
CA ASN A 65 -3.05 -12.85 -0.36
C ASN A 65 -2.77 -11.34 -0.41
N VAL A 66 -3.66 -10.55 -1.02
CA VAL A 66 -3.53 -9.09 -1.07
C VAL A 66 -4.35 -8.50 0.08
N SER A 67 -3.68 -7.76 0.96
CA SER A 67 -4.35 -7.05 2.06
C SER A 67 -5.12 -5.82 1.54
N PRO A 68 -6.33 -5.53 2.04
CA PRO A 68 -7.00 -4.26 1.78
C PRO A 68 -6.33 -3.07 2.50
N TYR A 69 -5.38 -3.34 3.41
CA TYR A 69 -4.68 -2.35 4.21
C TYR A 69 -3.22 -2.21 3.78
N ASN A 70 -2.73 -0.98 3.78
CA ASN A 70 -1.32 -0.66 3.52
C ASN A 70 -0.43 -0.76 4.78
N ASN A 71 -0.98 -1.15 5.93
CA ASN A 71 -0.28 -1.20 7.23
C ASN A 71 1.09 -1.88 7.15
N HIS A 72 1.18 -2.99 6.41
CA HIS A 72 2.44 -3.69 6.24
C HIS A 72 3.48 -2.82 5.54
N ALA A 73 3.14 -2.25 4.37
CA ALA A 73 4.04 -1.36 3.63
C ALA A 73 4.43 -0.12 4.43
N GLU A 74 3.48 0.51 5.13
CA GLU A 74 3.78 1.63 6.03
C GLU A 74 4.75 1.22 7.15
N GLN A 75 4.51 0.07 7.78
CA GLN A 75 5.37 -0.45 8.84
C GLN A 75 6.80 -0.72 8.31
N GLN A 76 6.95 -1.23 7.08
CA GLN A 76 8.27 -1.42 6.46
C GLN A 76 9.04 -0.10 6.32
N MET A 77 8.34 0.99 6.00
CA MET A 77 8.96 2.31 5.79
C MET A 77 9.22 3.10 7.09
N ARG A 78 8.54 2.78 8.20
CA ARG A 78 8.60 3.58 9.44
C ARG A 78 10.02 3.76 9.98
N ALA A 79 10.82 2.71 9.99
CA ALA A 79 12.21 2.77 10.47
C ALA A 79 13.01 3.81 9.67
N ALA A 80 12.93 3.74 8.34
CA ALA A 80 13.62 4.67 7.45
C ALA A 80 13.18 6.13 7.66
N VAL A 81 11.88 6.35 7.80
CA VAL A 81 11.31 7.68 8.02
C VAL A 81 11.71 8.23 9.38
N HIS A 82 11.70 7.40 10.43
CA HIS A 82 12.04 7.79 11.79
C HIS A 82 13.52 8.18 11.89
N THR A 83 14.43 7.32 11.42
CA THR A 83 15.88 7.60 11.41
C THR A 83 16.17 8.90 10.66
N ARG A 84 15.61 9.05 9.45
CA ARG A 84 15.76 10.30 8.67
C ARG A 84 15.26 11.52 9.44
N LYS A 85 14.15 11.41 10.17
CA LYS A 85 13.60 12.52 10.95
C LYS A 85 14.51 12.91 12.12
N VAL A 86 14.97 11.93 12.89
CA VAL A 86 15.85 12.16 14.05
C VAL A 86 17.19 12.76 13.63
N SER A 87 17.74 12.31 12.49
CA SER A 87 19.00 12.81 11.92
C SER A 87 18.87 14.13 11.14
N GLN A 88 17.80 14.91 11.32
CA GLN A 88 17.57 16.19 10.63
C GLN A 88 17.56 16.11 9.10
N GLN A 89 17.02 15.02 8.55
CA GLN A 89 16.94 14.73 7.12
C GLN A 89 18.30 14.46 6.46
N ASN A 90 18.24 13.93 5.23
CA ASN A 90 19.43 13.78 4.40
C ASN A 90 19.79 15.15 3.80
N ARG A 91 21.03 15.59 4.00
CA ARG A 91 21.53 16.90 3.51
C ARG A 91 22.24 16.84 2.15
N SER A 92 22.42 15.64 1.58
CA SER A 92 22.99 15.43 0.26
C SER A 92 22.34 14.25 -0.46
N LEU A 93 22.39 14.25 -1.79
CA LEU A 93 21.89 13.14 -2.61
C LEU A 93 22.66 11.84 -2.35
N ILE A 94 23.98 11.95 -2.16
CA ILE A 94 24.85 10.81 -1.82
C ILE A 94 24.41 10.23 -0.47
N GLY A 95 24.26 11.06 0.56
CA GLY A 95 23.81 10.61 1.88
C GLY A 95 22.42 9.98 1.84
N ALA A 96 21.49 10.54 1.04
CA ALA A 96 20.17 9.96 0.85
C ALA A 96 20.22 8.58 0.19
N LYS A 97 21.08 8.41 -0.82
CA LYS A 97 21.28 7.13 -1.51
C LYS A 97 21.92 6.09 -0.59
N THR A 98 22.98 6.46 0.14
CA THR A 98 23.64 5.57 1.12
C THR A 98 22.65 5.11 2.19
N HIS A 99 21.88 6.04 2.76
CA HIS A 99 20.86 5.72 3.76
C HIS A 99 19.80 4.75 3.22
N ALA A 100 19.31 4.97 1.99
CA ALA A 100 18.34 4.09 1.35
C ALA A 100 18.89 2.66 1.12
N ILE A 101 20.14 2.55 0.67
CA ILE A 101 20.80 1.25 0.45
C ILE A 101 20.97 0.50 1.78
N LEU A 102 21.59 1.14 2.79
CA LEU A 102 21.85 0.51 4.08
C LEU A 102 20.55 0.06 4.77
N LEU A 103 19.52 0.91 4.80
CA LEU A 103 18.24 0.53 5.39
C LEU A 103 17.54 -0.60 4.64
N SER A 104 17.71 -0.69 3.32
CA SER A 104 17.16 -1.80 2.55
C SER A 104 17.81 -3.12 2.95
N HIS A 105 19.14 -3.15 3.12
CA HIS A 105 19.86 -4.34 3.60
C HIS A 105 19.53 -4.68 5.05
N PHE A 106 19.58 -3.69 5.95
CA PHE A 106 19.21 -3.90 7.35
C PHE A 106 17.79 -4.43 7.48
N ARG A 107 16.84 -3.88 6.70
CA ARG A 107 15.46 -4.33 6.76
C ARG A 107 15.28 -5.75 6.21
N THR A 108 16.00 -6.08 5.14
CA THR A 108 16.00 -7.44 4.59
C THR A 108 16.51 -8.45 5.61
N ALA A 109 17.64 -8.16 6.28
CA ALA A 109 18.18 -9.01 7.35
C ALA A 109 17.17 -9.21 8.50
N GLN A 110 16.54 -8.13 8.97
CA GLN A 110 15.51 -8.20 10.01
C GLN A 110 14.31 -9.07 9.60
N LEU A 111 13.83 -8.94 8.36
CA LEU A 111 12.72 -9.76 7.85
C LEU A 111 13.09 -11.23 7.72
N GLN A 112 14.38 -11.54 7.55
CA GLN A 112 14.93 -12.91 7.52
C GLN A 112 15.31 -13.44 8.90
N GLY A 113 15.17 -12.65 9.97
CA GLY A 113 15.56 -13.04 11.33
C GLY A 113 17.07 -13.05 11.57
N LEU A 114 17.86 -12.39 10.72
CA LEU A 114 19.31 -12.29 10.84
C LEU A 114 19.71 -11.06 11.68
N ASN A 115 20.91 -11.10 12.27
CA ASN A 115 21.53 -9.89 12.81
C ASN A 115 21.84 -8.91 11.67
N PRO A 116 21.27 -7.69 11.66
CA PRO A 116 21.44 -6.77 10.54
C PRO A 116 22.86 -6.25 10.36
N ILE A 117 23.61 -6.10 11.46
CA ILE A 117 24.99 -5.61 11.41
C ILE A 117 25.87 -6.70 10.79
N ASP A 118 25.80 -7.92 11.31
CA ASP A 118 26.58 -9.05 10.80
C ASP A 118 26.29 -9.29 9.30
N TYR A 119 25.01 -9.23 8.92
CA TYR A 119 24.58 -9.37 7.52
C TYR A 119 25.20 -8.31 6.61
N VAL A 120 25.18 -7.03 7.00
CA VAL A 120 25.74 -5.95 6.16
C VAL A 120 27.26 -6.04 6.10
N MET A 121 27.92 -6.43 7.19
CA MET A 121 29.37 -6.61 7.22
C MET A 121 29.85 -7.74 6.30
N GLN A 122 29.01 -8.76 6.04
CA GLN A 122 29.30 -9.83 5.09
C GLN A 122 29.12 -9.45 3.61
N LEU A 123 28.49 -8.30 3.33
CA LEU A 123 28.30 -7.79 1.96
C LEU A 123 29.46 -6.91 1.48
N ALA A 124 30.35 -6.51 2.39
CA ALA A 124 31.51 -5.64 2.13
C ALA A 124 32.75 -6.47 1.78
#